data_AF-A0A0D6Z7Q5-F1
#
_entry.id   AF-A0A0D6Z7Q5-F1
#
_cell.length_a   1.000
_cell.length_b   1.000
_cell.length_c   1.000
_cell.angle_alpha   90.00
_cell.angle_beta   90.00
_cell.angle_gamma   90.00
#
_symmetry.space_group_name_H-M   'P 1'
#
loop_
_entity.id
_entity.type
_entity.pdbx_description
1 polymer ?
#
loop_
_entity_poly.entity_id
_entity_poly.type
_entity_poly.pdbx_seq_one_letter_code
_entity_poly.pdbx_strand_id
1 'polypeptide(L)'
;MSFSIESIAQLDHSKEFAQLHQKFHQFNPLKVLRVDQFEIRHSNVLAWLLDPSENHQLGNFFIKKVVSRLVTRQENEDKLAEIDFLTYMHASFSDIEVYREVKTHANRYIDIVVVVPSQKMVLVIENKFHASESMGQLNDYLEYAKRVYKDFKVIPIFLTLRSDAPTHPEYWVLDYNDLMDIILLHIELNREIMSESIFDFLMHYTAILKEELVQDEEAIQLAQDVYQTNKAAVDFLYLSQHDEFRKQPRYRDIYNWIDGLLIVQQNALKRIYAKKKQTIDYIFKIGSSVLHEAFLSFVQLEDLPIEVYKAHAQVPNFILPEWLDYTETIGEPEQGYWRGHGLIIWFERTWNERLKISIEVGPVPYENRLKLLHALEFQGISIRPTAKLEGKKYTKIYTETLSIIDWANKQEVVTGMETLYHDEDLKGTLRKIAKAVEKIENKLEQEVLEERKISERTSEQFPPNPFAKFAEIQGIDPSLYRISNKNASFLMSEFRELEKKFGVTREKWWWHDSTFTYWFERLRDDRLKLTLELGPLQADQRIKLINQLEEMGIAFAAQSKLPTSRYTRLFSKPVFIEDWNDEEELYREMVRLFGEDKNQELLEIIKSM
;
A
#
# COMPACT_ATOMS: atom_id res chain seq x y z
N MET A 1 -24.50 6.03 -26.20
CA MET A 1 -23.50 7.10 -26.30
C MET A 1 -22.90 7.02 -27.68
N SER A 2 -23.01 8.07 -28.51
CA SER A 2 -22.28 8.11 -29.77
C SER A 2 -20.79 8.24 -29.45
N PHE A 3 -20.00 7.22 -29.73
CA PHE A 3 -18.56 7.37 -29.80
C PHE A 3 -18.31 8.35 -30.95
N SER A 4 -18.18 9.65 -30.66
CA SER A 4 -18.09 10.69 -31.69
C SER A 4 -16.66 11.19 -31.81
N ILE A 5 -16.27 11.68 -32.99
CA ILE A 5 -15.01 12.41 -33.20
C ILE A 5 -14.84 13.54 -32.17
N GLU A 6 -15.95 14.09 -31.68
CA GLU A 6 -15.97 15.13 -30.64
C GLU A 6 -15.41 14.62 -29.31
N SER A 7 -15.62 13.35 -28.94
CA SER A 7 -15.03 12.77 -27.73
C SER A 7 -13.50 12.65 -27.82
N ILE A 8 -12.96 12.34 -29.00
CA ILE A 8 -11.51 12.33 -29.26
C ILE A 8 -10.96 13.76 -29.23
N ALA A 9 -11.71 14.73 -29.75
CA ALA A 9 -11.32 16.14 -29.70
C ALA A 9 -11.32 16.68 -28.26
N GLN A 10 -12.29 16.29 -27.43
CA GLN A 10 -12.34 16.63 -26.01
C GLN A 10 -11.15 16.07 -25.23
N LEU A 11 -10.74 14.82 -25.51
CA LEU A 11 -9.55 14.23 -24.92
C LEU A 11 -8.28 15.06 -25.20
N ASP A 12 -8.16 15.61 -26.41
CA ASP A 12 -7.01 16.45 -26.79
C ASP A 12 -6.98 17.82 -26.08
N HIS A 13 -8.14 18.30 -25.64
CA HIS A 13 -8.28 19.55 -24.91
C HIS A 13 -8.25 19.37 -23.38
N SER A 14 -8.18 18.14 -22.86
CA SER A 14 -8.01 17.90 -21.43
C SER A 14 -6.63 18.37 -20.98
N LYS A 15 -6.62 19.21 -19.95
CA LYS A 15 -5.39 19.70 -19.32
C LYS A 15 -4.59 18.55 -18.72
N GLU A 16 -5.28 17.62 -18.07
CA GLU A 16 -4.73 16.46 -17.40
C GLU A 16 -4.10 15.50 -18.43
N PHE A 17 -4.77 15.29 -19.57
CA PHE A 17 -4.21 14.53 -20.69
C PHE A 17 -2.95 15.19 -21.24
N ALA A 18 -2.97 16.53 -21.42
CA ALA A 18 -1.80 17.27 -21.91
C ALA A 18 -0.61 17.21 -20.94
N GLN A 19 -0.84 17.32 -19.62
CA GLN A 19 0.18 17.19 -18.59
C GLN A 19 0.81 15.79 -18.61
N LEU A 20 -0.01 14.75 -18.64
CA LEU A 20 0.45 13.36 -18.71
C LEU A 20 1.19 13.07 -20.04
N HIS A 21 0.68 13.60 -21.15
CA HIS A 21 1.32 13.48 -22.45
C HIS A 21 2.69 14.16 -22.47
N GLN A 22 2.82 15.37 -21.93
CA GLN A 22 4.09 16.08 -21.82
C GLN A 22 5.11 15.27 -21.00
N LYS A 23 4.66 14.65 -19.90
CA LYS A 23 5.49 13.84 -19.02
C LYS A 23 6.12 12.65 -19.76
N PHE A 24 5.33 11.90 -20.53
CA PHE A 24 5.85 10.76 -21.30
C PHE A 24 6.69 11.16 -22.53
N HIS A 25 6.43 12.35 -23.09
CA HIS A 25 7.09 12.87 -24.28
C HIS A 25 8.24 13.83 -23.96
N GLN A 26 8.72 13.88 -22.71
CA GLN A 26 9.93 14.61 -22.38
C GLN A 26 11.10 14.05 -23.20
N PHE A 27 11.90 14.95 -23.78
CA PHE A 27 13.06 14.55 -24.57
C PHE A 27 14.03 13.74 -23.71
N ASN A 28 14.36 12.54 -24.17
CA ASN A 28 15.39 11.71 -23.58
C ASN A 28 16.18 11.03 -24.71
N PRO A 29 17.50 11.31 -24.85
CA PRO A 29 18.31 10.76 -25.93
C PRO A 29 18.39 9.22 -25.88
N LEU A 30 18.29 8.62 -24.69
CA LEU A 30 18.33 7.17 -24.53
C LEU A 30 17.03 6.49 -24.99
N LYS A 31 15.88 7.17 -24.86
CA LYS A 31 14.62 6.71 -25.50
C LYS A 31 14.70 6.79 -27.03
N VAL A 32 15.38 7.80 -27.58
CA VAL A 32 15.62 7.88 -29.04
C VAL A 32 16.44 6.67 -29.50
N LEU A 33 17.42 6.27 -28.70
CA LEU A 33 18.20 5.04 -28.88
C LEU A 33 17.44 3.79 -28.42
N ARG A 34 16.16 3.88 -28.08
CA ARG A 34 15.26 2.84 -27.51
C ARG A 34 15.93 1.96 -26.45
N VAL A 35 16.61 2.56 -25.49
CA VAL A 35 17.19 1.82 -24.35
C VAL A 35 16.09 1.11 -23.57
N ASP A 36 14.96 1.79 -23.38
CA ASP A 36 13.72 1.31 -22.74
C ASP A 36 13.12 0.02 -23.35
N GLN A 37 13.54 -0.39 -24.54
CA GLN A 37 12.96 -1.54 -25.25
C GLN A 37 13.89 -2.76 -25.36
N PHE A 38 15.20 -2.60 -25.09
CA PHE A 38 16.18 -3.63 -25.41
C PHE A 38 17.17 -3.86 -24.26
N GLU A 39 17.10 -5.04 -23.65
CA GLU A 39 17.94 -5.47 -22.52
C GLU A 39 19.45 -5.29 -22.79
N ILE A 40 19.91 -5.63 -24.00
CA ILE A 40 21.31 -5.45 -24.43
C ILE A 40 21.80 -4.00 -24.27
N ARG A 41 20.92 -3.00 -24.41
CA ARG A 41 21.29 -1.59 -24.25
C ARG A 41 21.46 -1.22 -22.79
N HIS A 42 20.66 -1.80 -21.89
CA HIS A 42 20.92 -1.71 -20.47
C HIS A 42 22.25 -2.38 -20.13
N SER A 43 22.52 -3.57 -20.67
CA SER A 43 23.80 -4.26 -20.46
C SER A 43 25.01 -3.42 -20.90
N ASN A 44 24.87 -2.61 -21.95
CA ASN A 44 25.91 -1.65 -22.37
C ASN A 44 26.16 -0.55 -21.33
N VAL A 45 25.10 0.04 -20.79
CA VAL A 45 25.21 1.08 -19.75
C VAL A 45 25.80 0.49 -18.47
N LEU A 46 25.35 -0.70 -18.09
CA LEU A 46 25.84 -1.38 -16.90
C LEU A 46 27.32 -1.76 -17.04
N ALA A 47 27.74 -2.31 -18.18
CA ALA A 47 29.13 -2.63 -18.42
C ALA A 47 30.03 -1.38 -18.30
N TRP A 48 29.57 -0.25 -18.85
CA TRP A 48 30.26 1.03 -18.72
C TRP A 48 30.33 1.52 -17.26
N LEU A 49 29.26 1.39 -16.47
CA LEU A 49 29.26 1.79 -15.06
C LEU A 49 30.06 0.86 -14.14
N LEU A 50 30.17 -0.43 -14.51
CA LEU A 50 30.86 -1.46 -13.73
C LEU A 50 32.38 -1.43 -13.91
N ASP A 51 32.90 -0.81 -14.98
CA ASP A 51 34.32 -0.71 -15.29
C ASP A 51 34.94 0.59 -14.72
N PRO A 52 35.73 0.53 -13.63
CA PRO A 52 36.28 1.73 -12.99
C PRO A 52 37.24 2.54 -13.85
N SER A 53 37.75 1.97 -14.96
CA SER A 53 38.67 2.62 -15.88
C SER A 53 37.96 3.44 -16.97
N GLU A 54 36.65 3.29 -17.09
CA GLU A 54 35.83 4.03 -18.04
C GLU A 54 35.60 5.49 -17.63
N ASN A 55 35.13 6.27 -18.60
CA ASN A 55 35.02 7.74 -18.48
C ASN A 55 33.75 8.24 -17.76
N HIS A 56 33.13 7.43 -16.90
CA HIS A 56 31.89 7.77 -16.18
C HIS A 56 32.09 8.56 -14.88
N GLN A 57 33.33 8.77 -14.40
CA GLN A 57 33.65 9.50 -13.16
C GLN A 57 33.09 8.90 -11.85
N LEU A 58 32.61 7.65 -11.85
CA LEU A 58 32.26 6.92 -10.61
C LEU A 58 33.46 6.14 -10.07
N GLY A 59 34.46 5.83 -10.92
CA GLY A 59 35.58 4.97 -10.56
C GLY A 59 35.11 3.67 -9.91
N ASN A 60 35.73 3.27 -8.80
CA ASN A 60 35.36 2.05 -8.06
C ASN A 60 34.02 2.17 -7.29
N PHE A 61 33.39 3.35 -7.22
CA PHE A 61 32.21 3.56 -6.37
C PHE A 61 31.05 2.65 -6.75
N PHE A 62 30.72 2.58 -8.04
CA PHE A 62 29.55 1.85 -8.53
C PHE A 62 29.65 0.36 -8.21
N ILE A 63 30.72 -0.31 -8.65
CA ILE A 63 30.91 -1.74 -8.40
C ILE A 63 31.00 -2.06 -6.90
N LYS A 64 31.68 -1.24 -6.09
CA LYS A 64 31.74 -1.43 -4.63
C LYS A 64 30.35 -1.38 -4.02
N LYS A 65 29.52 -0.45 -4.47
CA LYS A 65 28.13 -0.34 -3.99
C LYS A 65 27.25 -1.47 -4.52
N VAL A 66 27.46 -1.97 -5.74
CA VAL A 66 26.77 -3.16 -6.26
C VAL A 66 27.11 -4.39 -5.41
N VAL A 67 28.39 -4.66 -5.16
CA VAL A 67 28.84 -5.79 -4.32
C VAL A 67 28.33 -5.63 -2.89
N SER A 68 28.42 -4.43 -2.32
CA SER A 68 27.84 -4.13 -1.01
C SER A 68 26.34 -4.39 -1.00
N ARG A 69 25.62 -4.02 -2.06
CA ARG A 69 24.18 -4.21 -2.14
C ARG A 69 23.81 -5.68 -2.18
N LEU A 70 24.46 -6.48 -3.02
CA LEU A 70 24.28 -7.93 -3.10
C LEU A 70 24.32 -8.59 -1.72
N VAL A 71 25.27 -8.16 -0.88
CA VAL A 71 25.45 -8.71 0.48
C VAL A 71 24.42 -8.19 1.48
N THR A 72 23.97 -6.95 1.33
CA THR A 72 22.95 -6.38 2.21
C THR A 72 21.50 -6.77 1.85
N ARG A 73 21.29 -7.39 0.68
CA ARG A 73 19.96 -7.79 0.21
C ARG A 73 19.45 -9.04 0.93
N GLN A 74 18.16 -9.01 1.27
CA GLN A 74 17.53 -10.10 2.04
C GLN A 74 17.46 -11.40 1.24
N GLU A 75 17.20 -11.29 -0.06
CA GLU A 75 17.06 -12.44 -0.96
C GLU A 75 18.37 -13.21 -1.16
N ASN A 76 19.49 -12.67 -0.63
CA ASN A 76 20.83 -13.25 -0.73
C ASN A 76 21.40 -13.70 0.62
N GLU A 77 20.64 -13.58 1.71
CA GLU A 77 21.11 -13.87 3.07
C GLU A 77 21.62 -15.32 3.20
N ASP A 78 20.97 -16.26 2.51
CA ASP A 78 21.34 -17.68 2.42
C ASP A 78 22.73 -17.90 1.79
N LYS A 79 23.20 -16.95 0.97
CA LYS A 79 24.46 -17.04 0.21
C LYS A 79 25.64 -16.40 0.93
N LEU A 80 25.38 -15.65 2.00
CA LEU A 80 26.41 -14.96 2.78
C LEU A 80 27.37 -15.91 3.48
N ALA A 81 26.90 -17.10 3.86
CA ALA A 81 27.73 -18.12 4.50
C ALA A 81 28.92 -18.55 3.62
N GLU A 82 28.86 -18.29 2.30
CA GLU A 82 29.88 -18.73 1.34
C GLU A 82 30.84 -17.62 0.88
N ILE A 83 30.72 -16.39 1.42
CA ILE A 83 31.50 -15.22 1.01
C ILE A 83 32.07 -14.49 2.22
N ASP A 84 33.39 -14.31 2.26
CA ASP A 84 34.04 -13.44 3.23
C ASP A 84 33.88 -11.96 2.83
N PHE A 85 32.77 -11.37 3.27
CA PHE A 85 32.39 -10.00 2.93
C PHE A 85 33.42 -8.94 3.36
N LEU A 86 34.07 -9.14 4.51
CA LEU A 86 35.04 -8.18 5.05
C LEU A 86 36.23 -8.01 4.10
N THR A 87 36.64 -9.10 3.44
CA THR A 87 37.70 -9.09 2.43
C THR A 87 37.32 -8.21 1.23
N TYR A 88 36.06 -8.27 0.75
CA TYR A 88 35.64 -7.51 -0.44
C TYR A 88 35.33 -6.03 -0.17
N MET A 89 34.96 -5.65 1.06
CA MET A 89 34.68 -4.25 1.41
C MET A 89 35.91 -3.35 1.27
N HIS A 90 37.09 -3.88 1.57
CA HIS A 90 38.37 -3.18 1.44
C HIS A 90 39.14 -3.53 0.17
N ALA A 91 38.59 -4.42 -0.66
CA ALA A 91 39.23 -4.84 -1.90
C ALA A 91 39.44 -3.66 -2.87
N SER A 92 40.55 -3.77 -3.61
CA SER A 92 40.72 -2.98 -4.82
C SER A 92 39.92 -3.61 -5.95
N PHE A 93 39.27 -2.76 -6.74
CA PHE A 93 38.56 -3.14 -7.97
C PHE A 93 39.22 -2.50 -9.21
N SER A 94 40.45 -2.01 -9.06
CA SER A 94 41.18 -1.28 -10.10
C SER A 94 41.57 -2.12 -11.31
N ASP A 95 41.59 -3.44 -11.19
CA ASP A 95 41.96 -4.40 -12.24
C ASP A 95 40.75 -5.18 -12.79
N ILE A 96 39.55 -4.59 -12.68
CA ILE A 96 38.33 -5.17 -13.27
C ILE A 96 38.48 -5.33 -14.78
N GLU A 97 37.97 -6.47 -15.28
CA GLU A 97 37.75 -6.70 -16.70
C GLU A 97 36.25 -6.98 -16.92
N VAL A 98 35.59 -6.16 -17.74
CA VAL A 98 34.16 -6.31 -18.05
C VAL A 98 33.94 -6.84 -19.46
N TYR A 99 33.28 -7.98 -19.57
CA TYR A 99 32.89 -8.60 -20.82
C TYR A 99 31.37 -8.60 -20.97
N ARG A 100 30.90 -8.49 -22.21
CA ARG A 100 29.48 -8.60 -22.56
C ARG A 100 29.27 -9.74 -23.56
N GLU A 101 28.05 -10.27 -23.60
CA GLU A 101 27.64 -11.29 -24.57
C GLU A 101 28.64 -12.47 -24.62
N VAL A 102 28.99 -13.01 -23.45
CA VAL A 102 29.98 -14.09 -23.36
C VAL A 102 29.34 -15.41 -23.79
N LYS A 103 29.86 -15.98 -24.86
CA LYS A 103 29.30 -17.17 -25.49
C LYS A 103 29.62 -18.46 -24.70
N THR A 104 28.59 -19.22 -24.34
CA THR A 104 28.71 -20.53 -23.70
C THR A 104 28.83 -21.67 -24.72
N HIS A 105 29.15 -22.88 -24.24
CA HIS A 105 29.23 -24.07 -25.11
C HIS A 105 27.87 -24.52 -25.62
N ALA A 106 26.76 -24.15 -24.96
CA ALA A 106 25.40 -24.38 -25.44
C ALA A 106 24.94 -23.34 -26.46
N ASN A 107 25.86 -22.50 -26.98
CA ASN A 107 25.57 -21.45 -27.96
C ASN A 107 24.58 -20.38 -27.45
N ARG A 108 24.61 -20.14 -26.13
CA ARG A 108 23.91 -19.03 -25.47
C ARG A 108 24.90 -17.93 -25.09
N TYR A 109 24.40 -16.76 -24.69
CA TYR A 109 25.20 -15.58 -24.37
C TYR A 109 24.87 -15.10 -22.96
N ILE A 110 25.88 -14.98 -22.11
CA ILE A 110 25.79 -14.35 -20.79
C ILE A 110 25.86 -12.84 -21.00
N ASP A 111 24.91 -12.08 -20.44
CA ASP A 111 24.80 -10.64 -20.68
C ASP A 111 26.06 -9.88 -20.26
N ILE A 112 26.54 -10.07 -19.02
CA ILE A 112 27.75 -9.43 -18.50
C ILE A 112 28.57 -10.40 -17.64
N VAL A 113 29.89 -10.40 -17.82
CA VAL A 113 30.85 -11.08 -16.95
C VAL A 113 31.87 -10.06 -16.46
N VAL A 114 32.00 -9.90 -15.13
CA VAL A 114 32.98 -9.02 -14.50
C VAL A 114 34.03 -9.87 -13.81
N VAL A 115 35.28 -9.80 -14.26
CA VAL A 115 36.41 -10.53 -13.66
C VAL A 115 37.21 -9.57 -12.79
N VAL A 116 37.53 -9.99 -11.56
CA VAL A 116 38.40 -9.25 -10.63
C VAL A 116 39.60 -10.13 -10.29
N PRO A 117 40.68 -10.10 -11.10
CA PRO A 117 41.84 -10.98 -10.94
C PRO A 117 42.47 -10.88 -9.55
N SER A 118 42.66 -9.66 -9.04
CA SER A 118 43.26 -9.40 -7.71
C SER A 118 42.51 -10.07 -6.56
N GLN A 119 41.20 -10.26 -6.72
CA GLN A 119 40.32 -10.88 -5.72
C GLN A 119 39.96 -12.34 -6.03
N LYS A 120 40.47 -12.88 -7.15
CA LYS A 120 40.05 -14.18 -7.71
C LYS A 120 38.52 -14.32 -7.68
N MET A 121 37.82 -13.30 -8.14
CA MET A 121 36.36 -13.24 -8.13
C MET A 121 35.83 -13.01 -9.54
N VAL A 122 34.70 -13.63 -9.88
CA VAL A 122 33.98 -13.37 -11.12
C VAL A 122 32.49 -13.18 -10.84
N LEU A 123 31.93 -12.08 -11.30
CA LEU A 123 30.49 -11.82 -11.27
C LEU A 123 29.90 -12.21 -12.62
N VAL A 124 28.85 -13.02 -12.61
CA VAL A 124 28.16 -13.48 -13.83
C VAL A 124 26.75 -12.94 -13.79
N ILE A 125 26.48 -11.86 -14.50
CA ILE A 125 25.21 -11.14 -14.43
C ILE A 125 24.34 -11.54 -15.61
N GLU A 126 23.18 -12.11 -15.31
CA GLU A 126 22.07 -12.22 -16.25
C GLU A 126 21.13 -11.03 -16.01
N ASN A 127 20.85 -10.28 -17.08
CA ASN A 127 20.07 -9.06 -17.06
C ASN A 127 18.68 -9.30 -17.66
N LYS A 128 17.64 -8.98 -16.89
CA LYS A 128 16.24 -9.09 -17.30
C LYS A 128 15.52 -7.79 -17.00
N PHE A 129 15.18 -7.04 -18.04
CA PHE A 129 14.49 -5.77 -17.90
C PHE A 129 12.99 -5.91 -18.20
N HIS A 130 12.62 -6.74 -19.18
CA HIS A 130 11.22 -6.96 -19.57
C HIS A 130 10.81 -8.44 -19.59
N ALA A 131 11.72 -9.33 -19.94
CA ALA A 131 11.43 -10.75 -20.11
C ALA A 131 11.91 -11.57 -18.91
N SER A 132 11.22 -12.68 -18.64
CA SER A 132 11.74 -13.71 -17.72
C SER A 132 12.86 -14.53 -18.39
N GLU A 133 13.66 -15.21 -17.58
CA GLU A 133 14.69 -16.12 -18.07
C GLU A 133 14.16 -17.31 -18.87
N SER A 134 14.98 -17.83 -19.78
CA SER A 134 14.65 -19.03 -20.56
C SER A 134 14.91 -20.31 -19.77
N MET A 135 14.18 -21.39 -20.09
CA MET A 135 14.31 -22.67 -19.39
C MET A 135 15.75 -23.21 -19.43
N GLY A 136 16.32 -23.47 -18.24
CA GLY A 136 17.67 -24.00 -18.05
C GLY A 136 18.78 -23.02 -18.41
N GLN A 137 18.49 -21.72 -18.59
CA GLN A 137 19.45 -20.69 -18.94
C GLN A 137 20.50 -20.48 -17.83
N LEU A 138 20.03 -20.27 -16.60
CA LEU A 138 20.89 -20.03 -15.44
C LEU A 138 21.86 -21.19 -15.17
N ASN A 139 21.41 -22.44 -15.33
CA ASN A 139 22.28 -23.62 -15.12
C ASN A 139 23.45 -23.65 -16.10
N ASP A 140 23.19 -23.41 -17.39
CA ASP A 140 24.23 -23.39 -18.44
C ASP A 140 25.29 -22.31 -18.13
N TYR A 141 24.85 -21.14 -17.68
CA TYR A 141 25.72 -19.99 -17.40
C TYR A 141 26.61 -20.25 -16.19
N LEU A 142 26.03 -20.82 -15.14
CA LEU A 142 26.77 -21.18 -13.94
C LEU A 142 27.78 -22.30 -14.20
N GLU A 143 27.39 -23.35 -14.92
CA GLU A 143 28.29 -24.45 -15.30
C GLU A 143 29.44 -23.95 -16.19
N TYR A 144 29.14 -23.08 -17.15
CA TYR A 144 30.14 -22.42 -17.98
C TYR A 144 31.14 -21.65 -17.12
N ALA A 145 30.65 -20.77 -16.26
CA ALA A 145 31.50 -19.92 -15.42
C ALA A 145 32.37 -20.73 -14.46
N LYS A 146 31.81 -21.74 -13.78
CA LYS A 146 32.56 -22.63 -12.88
C LYS A 146 33.67 -23.41 -13.62
N ARG A 147 33.45 -23.80 -14.87
CA ARG A 147 34.48 -24.48 -15.68
C ARG A 147 35.60 -23.53 -16.12
N VAL A 148 35.24 -22.35 -16.64
CA VAL A 148 36.19 -21.38 -17.18
C VAL A 148 37.02 -20.74 -16.07
N TYR A 149 36.39 -20.38 -14.96
CA TYR A 149 36.99 -19.67 -13.84
C TYR A 149 37.15 -20.57 -12.61
N LYS A 150 37.67 -21.80 -12.81
CA LYS A 150 37.80 -22.84 -11.77
C LYS A 150 38.54 -22.41 -10.50
N ASP A 151 39.45 -21.45 -10.62
CA ASP A 151 40.29 -20.96 -9.50
C ASP A 151 39.75 -19.65 -8.90
N PHE A 152 38.56 -19.21 -9.33
CA PHE A 152 37.89 -17.98 -8.89
C PHE A 152 36.60 -18.32 -8.14
N LYS A 153 36.21 -17.47 -7.20
CA LYS A 153 34.86 -17.47 -6.65
C LYS A 153 33.89 -16.92 -7.70
N VAL A 154 33.00 -17.78 -8.18
CA VAL A 154 31.90 -17.40 -9.09
C VAL A 154 30.73 -16.89 -8.28
N ILE A 155 30.28 -15.66 -8.55
CA ILE A 155 29.08 -15.05 -7.97
C ILE A 155 28.09 -14.83 -9.12
N PRO A 156 27.16 -15.77 -9.35
CA PRO A 156 26.11 -15.58 -10.33
C PRO A 156 25.06 -14.59 -9.81
N ILE A 157 24.65 -13.63 -10.63
CA ILE A 157 23.72 -12.54 -10.28
C ILE A 157 22.58 -12.55 -11.29
N PHE A 158 21.35 -12.48 -10.77
CA PHE A 158 20.13 -12.32 -11.54
C PHE A 158 19.61 -10.91 -11.30
N LEU A 159 19.83 -10.03 -12.29
CA LEU A 159 19.42 -8.63 -12.26
C LEU A 159 18.06 -8.47 -12.94
N THR A 160 17.06 -8.03 -12.18
CA THR A 160 15.66 -7.94 -12.66
C THR A 160 15.05 -6.57 -12.44
N LEU A 161 13.94 -6.24 -13.12
CA LEU A 161 13.26 -4.96 -12.87
C LEU A 161 12.68 -4.88 -11.44
N ARG A 162 12.11 -5.97 -10.90
CA ARG A 162 11.37 -5.98 -9.62
C ARG A 162 11.67 -7.18 -8.72
N SER A 163 12.95 -7.49 -8.49
CA SER A 163 13.38 -8.55 -7.56
C SER A 163 12.76 -9.93 -7.85
N ASP A 164 12.65 -10.31 -9.12
CA ASP A 164 12.12 -11.63 -9.48
C ASP A 164 13.07 -12.73 -9.01
N ALA A 165 12.50 -13.84 -8.53
CA ALA A 165 13.28 -14.97 -8.05
C ALA A 165 13.89 -15.75 -9.24
N PRO A 166 15.19 -16.09 -9.20
CA PRO A 166 15.82 -16.92 -10.23
C PRO A 166 15.31 -18.36 -10.13
N THR A 167 15.29 -19.11 -11.24
CA THR A 167 14.97 -20.56 -11.18
C THR A 167 16.10 -21.40 -10.57
N HIS A 168 17.31 -20.84 -10.47
CA HIS A 168 18.46 -21.53 -9.89
C HIS A 168 18.88 -20.90 -8.55
N PRO A 169 18.95 -21.68 -7.45
CA PRO A 169 19.11 -21.16 -6.09
C PRO A 169 20.48 -20.50 -5.83
N GLU A 170 21.53 -20.85 -6.58
CA GLU A 170 22.86 -20.22 -6.40
C GLU A 170 22.92 -18.76 -6.87
N TYR A 171 21.94 -18.28 -7.66
CA TYR A 171 21.93 -16.91 -8.21
C TYR A 171 21.55 -15.87 -7.17
N TRP A 172 22.40 -14.86 -7.03
CA TRP A 172 22.17 -13.70 -6.19
C TRP A 172 21.18 -12.75 -6.86
N VAL A 173 20.17 -12.30 -6.14
CA VAL A 173 19.16 -11.35 -6.62
C VAL A 173 19.71 -9.93 -6.53
N LEU A 174 19.52 -9.17 -7.60
CA LEU A 174 19.74 -7.74 -7.67
C LEU A 174 18.59 -7.12 -8.48
N ASP A 175 18.22 -5.87 -8.24
CA ASP A 175 17.22 -5.20 -9.07
C ASP A 175 17.63 -3.80 -9.57
N TYR A 176 16.85 -3.25 -10.50
CA TYR A 176 17.12 -1.92 -11.05
C TYR A 176 16.85 -0.77 -10.07
N ASN A 177 16.09 -0.97 -8.98
CA ASN A 177 15.98 0.04 -7.92
C ASN A 177 17.32 0.19 -7.20
N ASP A 178 18.00 -0.91 -6.90
CA ASP A 178 19.34 -0.87 -6.30
C ASP A 178 20.31 -0.04 -7.14
N LEU A 179 20.32 -0.29 -8.45
CA LEU A 179 21.23 0.37 -9.37
C LEU A 179 20.89 1.86 -9.49
N MET A 180 19.60 2.20 -9.57
CA MET A 180 19.13 3.57 -9.59
C MET A 180 19.53 4.32 -8.31
N ASP A 181 19.34 3.73 -7.14
CA ASP A 181 19.73 4.31 -5.85
C ASP A 181 21.24 4.57 -5.78
N ILE A 182 22.06 3.64 -6.28
CA ILE A 182 23.52 3.81 -6.31
C ILE A 182 23.91 4.98 -7.21
N ILE A 183 23.29 5.11 -8.40
CA ILE A 183 23.56 6.22 -9.32
C ILE A 183 23.14 7.55 -8.69
N LEU A 184 21.93 7.62 -8.13
CA LEU A 184 21.39 8.84 -7.51
C LEU A 184 22.24 9.27 -6.31
N LEU A 185 22.66 8.33 -5.47
CA LEU A 185 23.56 8.61 -4.34
C LEU A 185 24.90 9.18 -4.83
N HIS A 186 25.46 8.65 -5.93
CA HIS A 186 26.70 9.20 -6.48
C HIS A 186 26.53 10.62 -6.99
N ILE A 187 25.43 10.88 -7.71
CA ILE A 187 25.07 12.22 -8.20
C ILE A 187 24.94 13.20 -7.04
N GLU A 188 24.20 12.82 -5.99
CA GLU A 188 23.98 13.65 -4.80
C GLU A 188 25.31 14.03 -4.12
N LEU A 189 26.21 13.07 -3.93
CA LEU A 189 27.47 13.28 -3.23
C LEU A 189 28.53 14.03 -4.06
N ASN A 190 28.45 13.99 -5.39
CA ASN A 190 29.53 14.46 -6.27
C ASN A 190 29.07 15.49 -7.31
N ARG A 191 27.88 16.10 -7.14
CA ARG A 191 27.33 16.99 -8.17
C ARG A 191 28.27 18.13 -8.57
N GLU A 192 28.96 18.74 -7.61
CA GLU A 192 29.82 19.90 -7.86
C GLU A 192 31.07 19.59 -8.71
N ILE A 193 31.52 18.33 -8.72
CA ILE A 193 32.75 17.90 -9.40
C ILE A 193 32.48 17.07 -10.66
N MET A 194 31.22 16.66 -10.86
CA MET A 194 30.80 15.86 -12.02
C MET A 194 30.67 16.72 -13.27
N SER A 195 31.08 16.21 -14.43
CA SER A 195 30.85 16.94 -15.68
C SER A 195 29.37 16.93 -16.07
N GLU A 196 28.88 18.05 -16.61
CA GLU A 196 27.48 18.18 -17.04
C GLU A 196 27.07 17.10 -18.04
N SER A 197 27.95 16.69 -18.96
CA SER A 197 27.67 15.61 -19.91
C SER A 197 27.39 14.25 -19.25
N ILE A 198 28.09 13.94 -18.16
CA ILE A 198 27.91 12.68 -17.42
C ILE A 198 26.68 12.80 -16.54
N PHE A 199 26.51 13.94 -15.87
CA PHE A 199 25.31 14.24 -15.09
C PHE A 199 24.05 14.08 -15.96
N ASP A 200 24.00 14.71 -17.13
CA ASP A 200 22.88 14.63 -18.06
C ASP A 200 22.64 13.19 -18.51
N PHE A 201 23.70 12.44 -18.84
CA PHE A 201 23.56 11.03 -19.23
C PHE A 201 22.95 10.18 -18.09
N LEU A 202 23.45 10.31 -16.86
CA LEU A 202 22.95 9.57 -15.71
C LEU A 202 21.51 9.99 -15.34
N MET A 203 21.17 11.27 -15.46
CA MET A 203 19.81 11.75 -15.26
C MET A 203 18.85 11.20 -16.32
N HIS A 204 19.26 11.16 -17.59
CA HIS A 204 18.46 10.53 -18.65
C HIS A 204 18.29 9.03 -18.42
N TYR A 205 19.34 8.33 -17.96
CA TYR A 205 19.25 6.89 -17.69
C TYR A 205 18.34 6.61 -16.49
N THR A 206 18.53 7.33 -15.39
CA THR A 206 17.65 7.20 -14.20
C THR A 206 16.22 7.60 -14.50
N ALA A 207 15.96 8.54 -15.42
CA ALA A 207 14.60 8.84 -15.87
C ALA A 207 13.93 7.63 -16.57
N ILE A 208 14.66 6.88 -17.40
CA ILE A 208 14.16 5.64 -18.00
C ILE A 208 13.84 4.61 -16.91
N LEU A 209 14.75 4.42 -15.96
CA LEU A 209 14.52 3.49 -14.85
C LEU A 209 13.30 3.91 -14.01
N LYS A 210 13.17 5.21 -13.69
CA LYS A 210 12.03 5.73 -12.92
C LYS A 210 10.70 5.48 -13.61
N GLU A 211 10.60 5.61 -14.93
CA GLU A 211 9.35 5.33 -15.64
C GLU A 211 8.86 3.88 -15.48
N GLU A 212 9.78 2.92 -15.34
CA GLU A 212 9.46 1.50 -15.18
C GLU A 212 9.35 1.06 -13.70
N LEU A 213 10.11 1.73 -12.82
CA LEU A 213 10.23 1.40 -11.39
C LEU A 213 9.26 2.18 -10.49
N VAL A 214 9.02 3.46 -10.79
CA VAL A 214 8.25 4.37 -9.94
C VAL A 214 6.78 4.32 -10.31
N GLN A 215 5.93 3.97 -9.33
CA GLN A 215 4.51 4.30 -9.39
C GLN A 215 4.37 5.80 -9.20
N ASP A 216 4.35 6.54 -10.31
CA ASP A 216 4.15 7.97 -10.30
C ASP A 216 2.71 8.28 -9.91
N GLU A 217 2.47 8.52 -8.61
CA GLU A 217 1.15 8.78 -8.05
C GLU A 217 0.39 9.88 -8.78
N GLU A 218 1.10 10.95 -9.13
CA GLU A 218 0.53 12.07 -9.85
C GLU A 218 0.13 11.63 -11.26
N ALA A 219 0.97 10.88 -11.97
CA ALA A 219 0.64 10.34 -13.28
C ALA A 219 -0.51 9.32 -13.22
N ILE A 220 -0.58 8.50 -12.16
CA ILE A 220 -1.68 7.55 -11.92
C ILE A 220 -2.98 8.31 -11.70
N GLN A 221 -2.99 9.33 -10.84
CA GLN A 221 -4.18 10.14 -10.59
C GLN A 221 -4.62 10.87 -11.86
N LEU A 222 -3.70 11.52 -12.57
CA LEU A 222 -3.98 12.15 -13.86
C LEU A 222 -4.56 11.14 -14.86
N ALA A 223 -4.01 9.93 -14.93
CA ALA A 223 -4.54 8.87 -15.80
C ALA A 223 -5.95 8.42 -15.39
N GLN A 224 -6.23 8.30 -14.09
CA GLN A 224 -7.56 7.98 -13.58
C GLN A 224 -8.57 9.09 -13.91
N ASP A 225 -8.24 10.35 -13.62
CA ASP A 225 -9.10 11.51 -13.88
C ASP A 225 -9.44 11.66 -15.37
N VAL A 226 -8.43 11.48 -16.22
CA VAL A 226 -8.59 11.51 -17.68
C VAL A 226 -9.47 10.36 -18.15
N TYR A 227 -9.25 9.14 -17.67
CA TYR A 227 -10.05 7.99 -18.07
C TYR A 227 -11.50 8.11 -17.60
N GLN A 228 -11.75 8.55 -16.37
CA GLN A 228 -13.11 8.76 -15.85
C GLN A 228 -13.90 9.74 -16.73
N THR A 229 -13.26 10.85 -17.14
CA THR A 229 -13.90 11.90 -17.93
C THR A 229 -13.99 11.56 -19.42
N ASN A 230 -13.03 10.79 -19.95
CA ASN A 230 -12.86 10.55 -21.38
C ASN A 230 -12.88 9.06 -21.79
N LYS A 231 -13.46 8.19 -20.97
CA LYS A 231 -13.47 6.73 -21.16
C LYS A 231 -13.79 6.29 -22.57
N ALA A 232 -14.87 6.84 -23.15
CA ALA A 232 -15.32 6.48 -24.50
C ALA A 232 -14.26 6.76 -25.57
N ALA A 233 -13.53 7.88 -25.46
CA ALA A 233 -12.48 8.24 -26.41
C ALA A 233 -11.22 7.40 -26.23
N VAL A 234 -10.81 7.17 -24.96
CA VAL A 234 -9.63 6.36 -24.63
C VAL A 234 -9.84 4.91 -25.05
N ASP A 235 -10.97 4.29 -24.66
CA ASP A 235 -11.32 2.92 -25.04
C ASP A 235 -11.35 2.77 -26.56
N PHE A 236 -12.00 3.71 -27.25
CA PHE A 236 -12.13 3.63 -28.69
C PHE A 236 -10.78 3.77 -29.42
N LEU A 237 -9.92 4.71 -29.02
CA LEU A 237 -8.58 4.85 -29.59
C LEU A 237 -7.72 3.61 -29.32
N TYR A 238 -7.71 3.14 -28.08
CA TYR A 238 -6.90 1.99 -27.66
C TYR A 238 -7.35 0.69 -28.35
N LEU A 239 -8.64 0.35 -28.26
CA LEU A 239 -9.19 -0.91 -28.79
C LEU A 239 -9.16 -0.97 -30.32
N SER A 240 -9.16 0.18 -31.00
CA SER A 240 -8.99 0.23 -32.46
C SER A 240 -7.67 -0.37 -32.97
N GLN A 241 -6.67 -0.51 -32.09
CA GLN A 241 -5.33 -1.03 -32.42
C GLN A 241 -4.98 -2.34 -31.72
N HIS A 242 -5.86 -2.88 -30.88
CA HIS A 242 -5.61 -4.08 -30.06
C HIS A 242 -6.75 -5.08 -30.24
N ASP A 243 -6.64 -5.98 -31.22
CA ASP A 243 -7.68 -6.97 -31.53
C ASP A 243 -7.81 -8.08 -30.47
N GLU A 244 -6.80 -8.27 -29.61
CA GLU A 244 -6.80 -9.29 -28.56
C GLU A 244 -7.94 -9.11 -27.54
N PHE A 245 -8.48 -7.88 -27.41
CA PHE A 245 -9.61 -7.58 -26.52
C PHE A 245 -10.98 -7.88 -27.15
N ARG A 246 -11.07 -8.30 -28.43
CA ARG A 246 -12.34 -8.65 -29.11
C ARG A 246 -13.14 -9.75 -28.41
N LYS A 247 -12.45 -10.63 -27.69
CA LYS A 247 -13.07 -11.73 -26.94
C LYS A 247 -13.76 -11.26 -25.64
N GLN A 248 -13.45 -10.05 -25.16
CA GLN A 248 -14.03 -9.52 -23.93
C GLN A 248 -15.44 -8.95 -24.18
N PRO A 249 -16.51 -9.50 -23.55
CA PRO A 249 -17.88 -9.07 -23.82
C PRO A 249 -18.13 -7.57 -23.61
N ARG A 250 -17.44 -6.96 -22.63
CA ARG A 250 -17.58 -5.53 -22.30
C ARG A 250 -17.21 -4.56 -23.43
N TYR A 251 -16.45 -5.01 -24.43
CA TYR A 251 -16.00 -4.17 -25.54
C TYR A 251 -16.71 -4.46 -26.87
N ARG A 252 -17.69 -5.38 -26.86
CA ARG A 252 -18.40 -5.82 -28.06
C ARG A 252 -19.01 -4.66 -28.85
N ASP A 253 -19.66 -3.73 -28.17
CA ASP A 253 -20.30 -2.58 -28.82
C ASP A 253 -19.30 -1.64 -29.47
N ILE A 254 -18.12 -1.48 -28.85
CA ILE A 254 -17.03 -0.66 -29.39
C ILE A 254 -16.47 -1.32 -30.66
N TYR A 255 -16.24 -2.64 -30.65
CA TYR A 255 -15.77 -3.36 -31.83
C TYR A 255 -16.79 -3.37 -32.97
N ASN A 256 -18.08 -3.56 -32.67
CA ASN A 256 -19.14 -3.43 -33.68
C ASN A 256 -19.08 -2.05 -34.37
N TRP A 257 -18.77 -1.01 -33.60
CA TRP A 257 -18.63 0.33 -34.14
C TRP A 257 -17.33 0.51 -34.93
N ILE A 258 -16.19 0.00 -34.45
CA ILE A 258 -14.91 -0.02 -35.17
C ILE A 258 -15.03 -0.72 -36.53
N ASP A 259 -15.71 -1.86 -36.56
CA ASP A 259 -15.92 -2.68 -37.75
C ASP A 259 -16.83 -1.98 -38.78
N GLY A 260 -17.68 -1.05 -38.32
CA GLY A 260 -18.54 -0.22 -39.17
C GLY A 260 -17.87 1.02 -39.77
N LEU A 261 -16.61 1.32 -39.43
CA LEU A 261 -15.91 2.52 -39.90
C LEU A 261 -15.42 2.38 -41.34
N LEU A 262 -15.39 3.52 -42.05
CA LEU A 262 -14.74 3.61 -43.36
C LEU A 262 -13.21 3.50 -43.21
N ILE A 263 -12.54 2.96 -44.23
CA ILE A 263 -11.07 2.82 -44.29
C ILE A 263 -10.36 4.16 -43.99
N VAL A 264 -10.90 5.28 -44.46
CA VAL A 264 -10.34 6.62 -44.21
C VAL A 264 -10.38 6.97 -42.71
N GLN A 265 -11.46 6.61 -42.02
CA GLN A 265 -11.63 6.85 -40.58
C GLN A 265 -10.71 5.93 -39.76
N GLN A 266 -10.61 4.66 -40.12
CA GLN A 266 -9.67 3.72 -39.47
C GLN A 266 -8.22 4.21 -39.60
N ASN A 267 -7.82 4.70 -40.77
CA ASN A 267 -6.50 5.29 -40.99
C ASN A 267 -6.27 6.56 -40.16
N ALA A 268 -7.30 7.39 -39.98
CA ALA A 268 -7.22 8.57 -39.13
C ALA A 268 -7.00 8.19 -37.66
N LEU A 269 -7.76 7.21 -37.15
CA LEU A 269 -7.61 6.70 -35.78
C LEU A 269 -6.22 6.13 -35.53
N LYS A 270 -5.72 5.31 -36.47
CA LYS A 270 -4.37 4.76 -36.39
C LYS A 270 -3.31 5.85 -36.28
N ARG A 271 -3.45 6.96 -37.02
CA ARG A 271 -2.53 8.11 -36.95
C ARG A 271 -2.63 8.85 -35.61
N ILE A 272 -3.85 9.07 -35.10
CA ILE A 272 -4.08 9.75 -33.82
C ILE A 272 -3.49 8.92 -32.69
N TYR A 273 -3.84 7.64 -32.63
CA TYR A 273 -3.32 6.71 -31.64
C TYR A 273 -1.80 6.62 -31.70
N ALA A 274 -1.20 6.45 -32.89
CA ALA A 274 0.26 6.33 -33.02
C ALA A 274 1.03 7.53 -32.46
N LYS A 275 0.49 8.75 -32.59
CA LYS A 275 1.12 9.97 -32.03
C LYS A 275 1.08 10.03 -30.51
N LYS A 276 0.10 9.38 -29.89
CA LYS A 276 -0.22 9.48 -28.46
C LYS A 276 -0.21 8.11 -27.76
N LYS A 277 0.44 7.12 -28.38
CA LYS A 277 0.37 5.71 -28.01
C LYS A 277 0.69 5.51 -26.53
N GLN A 278 1.86 5.98 -26.08
CA GLN A 278 2.33 5.78 -24.71
C GLN A 278 1.35 6.33 -23.68
N THR A 279 0.82 7.53 -23.91
CA THR A 279 -0.16 8.18 -23.03
C THR A 279 -1.49 7.43 -23.02
N ILE A 280 -2.03 7.06 -24.19
CA ILE A 280 -3.30 6.34 -24.31
C ILE A 280 -3.21 4.95 -23.68
N ASP A 281 -2.13 4.22 -23.95
CA ASP A 281 -1.88 2.89 -23.39
C ASP A 281 -1.80 2.95 -21.86
N TYR A 282 -1.10 3.96 -21.32
CA TYR A 282 -0.99 4.17 -19.89
C TYR A 282 -2.34 4.52 -19.25
N ILE A 283 -3.08 5.46 -19.82
CA ILE A 283 -4.42 5.85 -19.32
C ILE A 283 -5.37 4.66 -19.37
N PHE A 284 -5.41 3.92 -20.47
CA PHE A 284 -6.24 2.74 -20.59
C PHE A 284 -5.83 1.66 -19.57
N LYS A 285 -4.53 1.36 -19.42
CA LYS A 285 -4.04 0.36 -18.45
C LYS A 285 -4.42 0.72 -17.00
N ILE A 286 -4.29 1.98 -16.61
CA ILE A 286 -4.60 2.45 -15.26
C ILE A 286 -6.11 2.56 -15.05
N GLY A 287 -6.83 3.22 -15.96
CA GLY A 287 -8.25 3.54 -15.81
C GLY A 287 -9.20 2.38 -16.16
N SER A 288 -8.84 1.50 -17.09
CA SER A 288 -9.66 0.31 -17.41
C SER A 288 -9.54 -0.82 -16.40
N SER A 289 -8.78 -0.59 -15.32
CA SER A 289 -8.61 -1.54 -14.23
C SER A 289 -9.95 -1.82 -13.55
N VAL A 290 -10.48 -3.02 -13.80
CA VAL A 290 -11.68 -3.51 -13.11
C VAL A 290 -11.45 -3.58 -11.59
N LEU A 291 -10.20 -3.81 -11.17
CA LEU A 291 -9.82 -3.83 -9.76
C LEU A 291 -10.03 -2.47 -9.09
N HIS A 292 -9.72 -1.36 -9.77
CA HIS A 292 -9.96 0.00 -9.25
C HIS A 292 -11.45 0.26 -9.00
N GLU A 293 -12.26 0.02 -10.03
CA GLU A 293 -13.71 0.27 -10.00
C GLU A 293 -14.43 -0.67 -9.02
N ALA A 294 -13.98 -1.92 -8.95
CA ALA A 294 -14.47 -2.89 -7.98
C ALA A 294 -14.13 -2.43 -6.55
N PHE A 295 -12.90 -1.97 -6.31
CA PHE A 295 -12.51 -1.46 -5.01
C PHE A 295 -13.34 -0.24 -4.59
N LEU A 296 -13.60 0.71 -5.50
CA LEU A 296 -14.49 1.86 -5.21
C LEU A 296 -15.93 1.42 -4.87
N SER A 297 -16.41 0.34 -5.48
CA SER A 297 -17.73 -0.21 -5.15
C SER A 297 -17.69 -0.93 -3.78
N PHE A 298 -16.61 -1.66 -3.49
CA PHE A 298 -16.37 -2.31 -2.21
C PHE A 298 -16.32 -1.30 -1.05
N VAL A 299 -15.54 -0.22 -1.16
CA VAL A 299 -15.45 0.79 -0.07
C VAL A 299 -16.79 1.47 0.21
N GLN A 300 -17.66 1.61 -0.80
CA GLN A 300 -19.02 2.13 -0.61
C GLN A 300 -19.94 1.13 0.09
N LEU A 301 -19.81 -0.16 -0.21
CA LEU A 301 -20.58 -1.22 0.46
C LEU A 301 -20.17 -1.36 1.93
N GLU A 302 -18.87 -1.24 2.21
CA GLU A 302 -18.30 -1.32 3.56
C GLU A 302 -18.38 0.01 4.33
N ASP A 303 -18.91 1.08 3.72
CA ASP A 303 -19.02 2.43 4.31
C ASP A 303 -17.68 2.96 4.84
N LEU A 304 -16.59 2.70 4.11
CA LEU A 304 -15.25 3.13 4.51
C LEU A 304 -15.07 4.64 4.24
N PRO A 305 -14.64 5.43 5.25
CA PRO A 305 -14.35 6.85 5.08
C PRO A 305 -13.31 7.13 3.99
N ILE A 306 -13.43 8.26 3.30
CA ILE A 306 -12.53 8.59 2.18
C ILE A 306 -11.07 8.80 2.62
N GLU A 307 -10.87 9.12 3.89
CA GLU A 307 -9.57 9.34 4.51
C GLU A 307 -8.78 8.03 4.70
N VAL A 308 -9.47 6.89 4.77
CA VAL A 308 -8.86 5.61 5.16
C VAL A 308 -8.50 4.70 3.99
N TYR A 309 -8.71 5.12 2.73
CA TYR A 309 -8.40 4.28 1.56
C TYR A 309 -7.69 5.00 0.43
N LYS A 310 -7.15 4.20 -0.50
CA LYS A 310 -6.63 4.63 -1.80
C LYS A 310 -7.03 3.61 -2.85
N ALA A 311 -7.83 4.05 -3.81
CA ALA A 311 -8.24 3.24 -4.95
C ALA A 311 -7.11 3.18 -5.99
N HIS A 312 -5.98 2.55 -5.67
CA HIS A 312 -4.91 2.36 -6.64
C HIS A 312 -5.33 1.34 -7.73
N ALA A 313 -4.89 1.52 -8.97
CA ALA A 313 -5.33 0.68 -10.09
C ALA A 313 -4.84 -0.79 -10.02
N GLN A 314 -3.71 -1.04 -9.35
CA GLN A 314 -3.09 -2.37 -9.26
C GLN A 314 -3.06 -2.93 -7.84
N VAL A 315 -3.00 -2.04 -6.85
CA VAL A 315 -2.78 -2.38 -5.44
C VAL A 315 -3.65 -1.49 -4.53
N PRO A 316 -4.99 -1.44 -4.76
CA PRO A 316 -5.84 -0.63 -3.92
C PRO A 316 -5.69 -1.04 -2.46
N ASN A 317 -5.73 -0.07 -1.56
CA ASN A 317 -5.40 -0.26 -0.16
C ASN A 317 -6.24 0.60 0.77
N PHE A 318 -6.31 0.18 2.02
CA PHE A 318 -7.06 0.86 3.06
C PHE A 318 -6.54 0.48 4.45
N ILE A 319 -6.96 1.25 5.44
CA ILE A 319 -6.81 0.94 6.86
C ILE A 319 -8.19 0.76 7.47
N LEU A 320 -8.28 0.03 8.59
CA LEU A 320 -9.51 0.03 9.36
C LEU A 320 -9.65 1.35 10.13
N PRO A 321 -10.83 2.00 10.15
CA PRO A 321 -11.03 3.25 10.90
C PRO A 321 -10.60 3.14 12.37
N GLU A 322 -10.82 1.99 13.00
CA GLU A 322 -10.41 1.69 14.38
C GLU A 322 -8.90 1.53 14.60
N TRP A 323 -8.08 1.54 13.56
CA TRP A 323 -6.62 1.57 13.67
C TRP A 323 -6.06 2.99 13.85
N LEU A 324 -6.88 4.02 13.65
CA LEU A 324 -6.52 5.40 13.98
C LEU A 324 -6.12 5.53 15.46
N ASP A 325 -6.78 4.75 16.33
CA ASP A 325 -6.53 4.72 17.78
C ASP A 325 -5.14 4.15 18.13
N TYR A 326 -4.53 3.35 17.23
CA TYR A 326 -3.25 2.70 17.48
C TYR A 326 -2.03 3.59 17.19
N THR A 327 -2.25 4.81 16.71
CA THR A 327 -1.17 5.69 16.23
C THR A 327 -0.15 6.02 17.32
N GLU A 328 -0.60 6.26 18.56
CA GLU A 328 0.30 6.54 19.69
C GLU A 328 1.15 5.30 20.06
N THR A 329 0.56 4.11 19.96
CA THR A 329 1.18 2.84 20.35
C THR A 329 2.13 2.30 19.28
N ILE A 330 1.71 2.32 18.01
CA ILE A 330 2.47 1.78 16.88
C ILE A 330 3.46 2.84 16.33
N GLY A 331 3.15 4.12 16.48
CA GLY A 331 3.90 5.23 15.92
C GLY A 331 3.50 5.58 14.48
N GLU A 332 3.86 6.78 14.06
CA GLU A 332 3.64 7.27 12.70
C GLU A 332 4.70 6.70 11.73
N PRO A 333 4.32 6.39 10.49
CA PRO A 333 5.24 5.87 9.49
C PRO A 333 6.24 6.94 9.02
N GLU A 334 7.50 6.55 8.86
CA GLU A 334 8.62 7.37 8.38
C GLU A 334 8.46 7.80 6.91
N GLN A 335 7.44 7.29 6.20
CA GLN A 335 7.14 7.59 4.80
C GLN A 335 5.64 7.81 4.58
N GLY A 336 5.28 8.88 3.86
CA GLY A 336 3.89 9.37 3.74
C GLY A 336 2.89 8.47 3.00
N TYR A 337 3.32 7.38 2.39
CA TYR A 337 2.44 6.48 1.60
C TYR A 337 1.59 5.53 2.47
N TRP A 338 1.82 5.48 3.78
CA TRP A 338 1.12 4.59 4.72
C TRP A 338 -0.05 5.24 5.47
N ARG A 339 -0.56 6.37 4.94
CA ARG A 339 -1.70 7.11 5.50
C ARG A 339 -1.54 7.51 6.98
N GLY A 340 -0.32 7.50 7.52
CA GLY A 340 -0.06 7.86 8.92
C GLY A 340 -0.13 6.70 9.91
N HIS A 341 -0.27 5.45 9.46
CA HIS A 341 -0.42 4.29 10.34
C HIS A 341 0.59 3.19 10.04
N GLY A 342 0.99 2.44 11.07
CA GLY A 342 1.92 1.32 10.92
C GLY A 342 1.32 0.01 10.39
N LEU A 343 0.03 0.02 10.03
CA LEU A 343 -0.72 -1.11 9.50
C LEU A 343 -1.50 -0.70 8.25
N ILE A 344 -1.56 -1.58 7.26
CA ILE A 344 -2.31 -1.35 6.02
C ILE A 344 -2.84 -2.67 5.43
N ILE A 345 -3.98 -2.60 4.76
CA ILE A 345 -4.60 -3.71 4.03
C ILE A 345 -4.50 -3.43 2.54
N TRP A 346 -4.03 -4.43 1.78
CA TRP A 346 -3.92 -4.36 0.32
C TRP A 346 -4.85 -5.37 -0.34
N PHE A 347 -5.49 -4.95 -1.43
CA PHE A 347 -5.96 -5.85 -2.48
C PHE A 347 -5.00 -5.81 -3.66
N GLU A 348 -4.75 -6.95 -4.29
CA GLU A 348 -3.95 -7.01 -5.52
C GLU A 348 -4.38 -8.18 -6.40
N ARG A 349 -4.16 -8.05 -7.72
CA ARG A 349 -4.31 -9.13 -8.69
C ARG A 349 -2.95 -9.82 -8.86
N THR A 350 -2.87 -11.10 -8.54
CA THR A 350 -1.63 -11.88 -8.66
C THR A 350 -1.34 -12.26 -10.11
N TRP A 351 -0.09 -12.63 -10.39
CA TRP A 351 0.34 -13.07 -11.73
C TRP A 351 -0.43 -14.28 -12.27
N ASN A 352 -0.93 -15.14 -11.38
CA ASN A 352 -1.78 -16.29 -11.71
C ASN A 352 -3.28 -15.96 -11.66
N GLU A 353 -3.64 -14.69 -11.83
CA GLU A 353 -5.01 -14.24 -12.02
C GLU A 353 -5.93 -14.45 -10.81
N ARG A 354 -5.38 -14.42 -9.59
CA ARG A 354 -6.14 -14.50 -8.34
C ARG A 354 -6.25 -13.13 -7.70
N LEU A 355 -7.36 -12.88 -7.02
CA LEU A 355 -7.52 -11.73 -6.13
C LEU A 355 -6.86 -12.09 -4.79
N LYS A 356 -6.04 -11.19 -4.26
CA LYS A 356 -5.34 -11.40 -2.99
C LYS A 356 -5.63 -10.24 -2.04
N ILE A 357 -5.88 -10.57 -0.78
CA ILE A 357 -5.89 -9.61 0.33
C ILE A 357 -4.63 -9.84 1.19
N SER A 358 -4.03 -8.79 1.72
CA SER A 358 -2.92 -8.92 2.67
C SER A 358 -2.91 -7.81 3.70
N ILE A 359 -2.46 -8.11 4.92
CA ILE A 359 -2.18 -7.11 5.97
C ILE A 359 -0.66 -6.98 6.11
N GLU A 360 -0.17 -5.75 6.12
CA GLU A 360 1.26 -5.44 6.22
C GLU A 360 1.54 -4.45 7.35
N VAL A 361 2.68 -4.63 8.02
CA VAL A 361 3.23 -3.72 9.05
C VAL A 361 4.36 -2.89 8.45
N GLY A 362 4.38 -1.57 8.64
CA GLY A 362 5.49 -0.72 8.20
C GLY A 362 5.15 0.75 7.94
N PRO A 363 6.08 1.52 7.39
CA PRO A 363 7.42 1.73 7.92
C PRO A 363 7.36 2.63 9.16
N VAL A 364 7.11 2.08 10.34
CA VAL A 364 7.15 2.85 11.61
C VAL A 364 8.54 2.74 12.26
N PRO A 365 8.91 3.64 13.19
CA PRO A 365 10.21 3.62 13.85
C PRO A 365 10.57 2.22 14.36
N TYR A 366 11.83 1.84 14.15
CA TYR A 366 12.31 0.48 14.36
C TYR A 366 11.91 -0.10 15.73
N GLU A 367 12.10 0.66 16.80
CA GLU A 367 11.77 0.26 18.17
C GLU A 367 10.28 -0.11 18.34
N ASN A 368 9.38 0.72 17.80
CA ASN A 368 7.94 0.50 17.87
C ASN A 368 7.53 -0.69 17.00
N ARG A 369 8.11 -0.78 15.80
CA ARG A 369 7.88 -1.89 14.88
C ARG A 369 8.31 -3.21 15.51
N LEU A 370 9.48 -3.27 16.14
CA LEU A 370 10.01 -4.47 16.79
C LEU A 370 9.11 -4.92 17.95
N LYS A 371 8.68 -3.97 18.80
CA LYS A 371 7.71 -4.25 19.88
C LYS A 371 6.41 -4.83 19.33
N LEU A 372 5.86 -4.23 18.26
CA LEU A 372 4.66 -4.72 17.60
C LEU A 372 4.85 -6.13 17.04
N LEU A 373 5.93 -6.39 16.32
CA LEU A 373 6.21 -7.72 15.77
C LEU A 373 6.35 -8.80 16.86
N HIS A 374 7.00 -8.49 17.99
CA HIS A 374 7.04 -9.43 19.12
C HIS A 374 5.66 -9.66 19.75
N ALA A 375 4.86 -8.61 19.89
CA ALA A 375 3.51 -8.75 20.42
C ALA A 375 2.61 -9.57 19.49
N LEU A 376 2.68 -9.34 18.17
CA LEU A 376 1.95 -10.11 17.16
C LEU A 376 2.38 -11.59 17.16
N GLU A 377 3.69 -11.87 17.26
CA GLU A 377 4.21 -13.24 17.35
C GLU A 377 3.71 -13.95 18.62
N PHE A 378 3.67 -13.24 19.75
CA PHE A 378 3.11 -13.76 20.99
C PHE A 378 1.62 -14.13 20.85
N GLN A 379 0.85 -13.38 20.04
CA GLN A 379 -0.55 -13.70 19.72
C GLN A 379 -0.70 -14.80 18.65
N GLY A 380 0.40 -15.45 18.25
CA GLY A 380 0.38 -16.56 17.30
C GLY A 380 0.27 -16.13 15.83
N ILE A 381 0.77 -14.94 15.48
CA ILE A 381 1.03 -14.54 14.09
C ILE A 381 2.45 -14.98 13.73
N SER A 382 2.60 -15.77 12.67
CA SER A 382 3.91 -16.22 12.22
C SER A 382 4.70 -15.07 11.64
N ILE A 383 5.81 -14.71 12.28
CA ILE A 383 6.71 -13.64 11.83
C ILE A 383 8.08 -14.23 11.57
N ARG A 384 8.61 -13.98 10.36
CA ARG A 384 9.97 -14.42 10.02
C ARG A 384 10.97 -13.71 10.95
N PRO A 385 11.96 -14.40 11.53
CA PRO A 385 12.95 -13.76 12.40
C PRO A 385 13.64 -12.56 11.73
N THR A 386 13.90 -12.66 10.42
CA THR A 386 14.52 -11.61 9.61
C THR A 386 13.68 -10.34 9.50
N ALA A 387 12.36 -10.41 9.72
CA ALA A 387 11.49 -9.23 9.74
C ALA A 387 11.77 -8.28 10.92
N LYS A 388 12.42 -8.76 11.99
CA LYS A 388 12.73 -8.03 13.22
C LYS A 388 14.09 -7.31 13.20
N LEU A 389 14.85 -7.44 12.12
CA LEU A 389 16.15 -6.78 11.97
C LEU A 389 16.00 -5.28 11.72
N GLU A 390 16.95 -4.51 12.24
CA GLU A 390 17.07 -3.07 12.00
C GLU A 390 17.23 -2.79 10.49
N GLY A 391 16.46 -1.83 9.96
CA GLY A 391 16.39 -1.52 8.53
C GLY A 391 15.28 -2.25 7.74
N LYS A 392 14.61 -3.27 8.32
CA LYS A 392 13.39 -3.83 7.72
C LYS A 392 12.22 -2.89 7.91
N LYS A 393 11.62 -2.49 6.79
CA LYS A 393 10.53 -1.52 6.75
C LYS A 393 9.15 -2.17 6.76
N TYR A 394 8.98 -3.28 6.03
CA TYR A 394 7.66 -3.87 5.76
C TYR A 394 7.60 -5.34 6.18
N THR A 395 6.45 -5.79 6.67
CA THR A 395 6.22 -7.21 6.99
C THR A 395 4.78 -7.59 6.79
N LYS A 396 4.53 -8.48 5.83
CA LYS A 396 3.21 -9.09 5.64
C LYS A 396 2.94 -10.05 6.78
N ILE A 397 1.84 -9.83 7.49
CA ILE A 397 1.41 -10.62 8.64
C ILE A 397 0.17 -11.48 8.32
N TYR A 398 -0.49 -11.21 7.20
CA TYR A 398 -1.59 -12.01 6.69
C TYR A 398 -1.64 -11.96 5.16
N THR A 399 -2.06 -13.05 4.53
CA THR A 399 -2.29 -13.12 3.08
C THR A 399 -3.29 -14.22 2.77
N GLU A 400 -4.31 -13.92 2.00
CA GLU A 400 -5.27 -14.91 1.48
C GLU A 400 -5.62 -14.61 0.02
N THR A 401 -5.96 -15.64 -0.77
CA THR A 401 -6.20 -15.53 -2.22
C THR A 401 -7.46 -16.25 -2.68
N LEU A 402 -8.24 -15.59 -3.54
CA LEU A 402 -9.44 -16.12 -4.19
C LEU A 402 -9.28 -16.15 -5.72
N SER A 403 -9.78 -17.19 -6.36
CA SER A 403 -9.81 -17.25 -7.83
C SER A 403 -10.96 -16.40 -8.37
N ILE A 404 -10.69 -15.56 -9.37
CA ILE A 404 -11.72 -14.82 -10.13
C ILE A 404 -11.78 -15.45 -11.53
N ILE A 405 -12.98 -15.83 -11.97
CA ILE A 405 -13.23 -16.49 -13.25
C ILE A 405 -13.21 -15.44 -14.37
N ASP A 406 -13.92 -14.32 -14.19
CA ASP A 406 -13.96 -13.24 -15.15
C ASP A 406 -13.54 -11.89 -14.53
N TRP A 407 -12.27 -11.54 -14.69
CA TRP A 407 -11.74 -10.23 -14.30
C TRP A 407 -12.32 -9.06 -15.09
N ALA A 408 -13.06 -9.28 -16.17
CA ALA A 408 -13.80 -8.23 -16.86
C ALA A 408 -15.13 -7.90 -16.16
N ASN A 409 -15.63 -8.81 -15.29
CA ASN A 409 -16.85 -8.63 -14.53
C ASN A 409 -16.57 -7.92 -13.19
N LYS A 410 -16.86 -6.62 -13.15
CA LYS A 410 -16.70 -5.80 -11.93
C LYS A 410 -17.41 -6.43 -10.72
N GLN A 411 -18.63 -6.92 -10.89
CA GLN A 411 -19.41 -7.44 -9.79
C GLN A 411 -18.78 -8.69 -9.17
N GLU A 412 -18.17 -9.54 -10.00
CA GLU A 412 -17.47 -10.73 -9.52
C GLU A 412 -16.24 -10.36 -8.69
N VAL A 413 -15.47 -9.35 -9.13
CA VAL A 413 -14.32 -8.84 -8.36
C VAL A 413 -14.78 -8.21 -7.04
N VAL A 414 -15.88 -7.45 -7.04
CA VAL A 414 -16.48 -6.88 -5.81
C VAL A 414 -16.85 -8.00 -4.83
N THR A 415 -17.59 -9.01 -5.29
CA THR A 415 -17.98 -10.16 -4.47
C THR A 415 -16.76 -10.94 -3.97
N GLY A 416 -15.69 -11.04 -4.78
CA GLY A 416 -14.42 -11.61 -4.34
C GLY A 416 -13.74 -10.80 -3.25
N MET A 417 -13.77 -9.46 -3.33
CA MET A 417 -13.28 -8.57 -2.27
C MET A 417 -14.09 -8.73 -0.99
N GLU A 418 -15.42 -8.72 -1.08
CA GLU A 418 -16.30 -8.96 0.06
C GLU A 418 -16.04 -10.33 0.71
N THR A 419 -15.84 -11.37 -0.09
CA THR A 419 -15.55 -12.73 0.38
C THR A 419 -14.24 -12.78 1.16
N LEU A 420 -13.16 -12.21 0.61
CA LEU A 420 -11.86 -12.16 1.28
C LEU A 420 -11.88 -11.27 2.52
N TYR A 421 -12.67 -10.19 2.50
CA TYR A 421 -12.77 -9.25 3.61
C TYR A 421 -13.59 -9.77 4.79
N HIS A 422 -14.60 -10.61 4.54
CA HIS A 422 -15.42 -11.26 5.57
C HIS A 422 -14.92 -12.66 5.94
N ASP A 423 -13.72 -13.02 5.51
CA ASP A 423 -13.12 -14.29 5.83
C ASP A 423 -12.79 -14.41 7.33
N GLU A 424 -13.04 -15.58 7.92
CA GLU A 424 -12.85 -15.84 9.35
C GLU A 424 -11.36 -15.84 9.76
N ASP A 425 -10.44 -16.23 8.87
CA ASP A 425 -9.00 -16.21 9.16
C ASP A 425 -8.47 -14.77 9.18
N LEU A 426 -9.00 -13.91 8.30
CA LEU A 426 -8.72 -12.47 8.33
C LEU A 426 -9.21 -11.89 9.65
N LYS A 427 -10.46 -12.16 10.04
CA LYS A 427 -11.05 -11.70 11.30
C LYS A 427 -10.26 -12.20 12.52
N GLY A 428 -9.85 -13.46 12.53
CA GLY A 428 -8.97 -14.03 13.54
C GLY A 428 -7.63 -13.30 13.64
N THR A 429 -7.08 -12.87 12.50
CA THR A 429 -5.86 -12.05 12.48
C THR A 429 -6.10 -10.66 13.04
N LEU A 430 -7.20 -9.99 12.69
CA LEU A 430 -7.56 -8.67 13.23
C LEU A 430 -7.67 -8.70 14.76
N ARG A 431 -8.29 -9.74 15.33
CA ARG A 431 -8.34 -9.97 16.79
C ARG A 431 -6.93 -10.08 17.39
N LYS A 432 -6.04 -10.87 16.78
CA LYS A 432 -4.65 -11.01 17.24
C LYS A 432 -3.89 -9.69 17.20
N ILE A 433 -4.14 -8.85 16.18
CA ILE A 433 -3.58 -7.49 16.10
C ILE A 433 -4.07 -6.65 17.27
N ALA A 434 -5.37 -6.60 17.54
CA ALA A 434 -5.93 -5.82 18.65
C ALA A 434 -5.33 -6.23 20.00
N LYS A 435 -5.30 -7.54 20.30
CA LYS A 435 -4.66 -8.07 21.52
C LYS A 435 -3.18 -7.70 21.61
N ALA A 436 -2.46 -7.71 20.50
CA ALA A 436 -1.05 -7.37 20.47
C ALA A 436 -0.83 -5.89 20.83
N VAL A 437 -1.64 -4.99 20.28
CA VAL A 437 -1.54 -3.54 20.52
C VAL A 437 -1.94 -3.20 21.96
N GLU A 438 -3.08 -3.70 22.44
CA GLU A 438 -3.55 -3.46 23.81
C GLU A 438 -2.55 -3.99 24.86
N LYS A 439 -1.88 -5.12 24.58
CA LYS A 439 -0.81 -5.63 25.45
C LYS A 439 0.40 -4.69 25.51
N ILE A 440 0.72 -3.98 24.42
CA ILE A 440 1.79 -2.99 24.40
C ILE A 440 1.39 -1.77 25.24
N GLU A 441 0.14 -1.33 25.13
CA GLU A 441 -0.44 -0.24 25.93
C GLU A 441 -0.42 -0.59 27.43
N ASN A 442 -0.91 -1.77 27.80
CA ASN A 442 -0.98 -2.21 29.20
C ASN A 442 0.40 -2.51 29.82
N LYS A 443 1.42 -2.89 29.03
CA LYS A 443 2.79 -3.08 29.54
C LYS A 443 3.49 -1.78 29.96
N LEU A 444 2.95 -0.61 29.62
CA LEU A 444 3.37 0.67 30.19
C LEU A 444 2.83 0.89 31.63
N GLU A 445 1.90 0.06 32.13
CA GLU A 445 1.23 0.23 33.44
C GLU A 445 1.30 -0.98 34.40
N GLN A 446 2.39 -1.76 34.34
CA GLN A 446 2.70 -2.96 35.15
C GLN A 446 2.04 -4.28 34.74
N GLU A 447 2.90 -5.31 34.78
CA GLU A 447 2.66 -6.72 34.49
C GLU A 447 1.65 -7.35 35.47
N VAL A 448 0.74 -8.20 34.98
CA VAL A 448 0.25 -9.43 35.64
C VAL A 448 -0.82 -10.16 34.78
N LEU A 449 -0.57 -11.47 34.54
CA LEU A 449 -1.51 -12.61 34.29
C LEU A 449 -2.33 -12.62 32.97
N GLU A 450 -2.84 -13.73 32.41
CA GLU A 450 -2.74 -15.19 32.58
C GLU A 450 -3.23 -15.80 31.23
N GLU A 451 -2.66 -16.91 30.77
CA GLU A 451 -3.19 -17.63 29.58
C GLU A 451 -4.57 -18.23 29.89
N ARG A 452 -5.62 -17.80 29.17
CA ARG A 452 -6.94 -18.47 29.19
C ARG A 452 -7.52 -18.66 27.78
N LYS A 453 -8.24 -19.77 27.66
CA LYS A 453 -8.59 -20.47 26.42
C LYS A 453 -9.57 -19.70 25.54
N ILE A 454 -9.30 -19.72 24.23
CA ILE A 454 -10.17 -19.24 23.16
C ILE A 454 -11.39 -20.17 23.03
N SER A 455 -12.61 -19.61 23.14
CA SER A 455 -13.86 -20.28 22.79
C SER A 455 -14.29 -19.87 21.37
N GLU A 456 -14.91 -20.80 20.63
CA GLU A 456 -15.37 -20.59 19.26
C GLU A 456 -16.85 -20.20 19.20
N ARG A 457 -17.14 -19.36 18.18
CA ARG A 457 -18.45 -18.82 17.73
C ARG A 457 -19.04 -17.72 18.60
N THR A 458 -18.72 -16.49 18.23
CA THR A 458 -19.45 -15.28 18.65
C THR A 458 -20.33 -14.81 17.50
N SER A 459 -21.62 -14.62 17.76
CA SER A 459 -22.52 -13.83 16.89
C SER A 459 -21.89 -12.46 16.62
N GLU A 460 -21.89 -11.93 15.39
CA GLU A 460 -21.41 -10.55 15.10
C GLU A 460 -22.30 -9.46 15.68
N GLN A 461 -23.48 -9.82 16.17
CA GLN A 461 -24.43 -8.87 16.72
C GLN A 461 -24.02 -8.43 18.11
N PHE A 462 -24.24 -7.16 18.41
CA PHE A 462 -24.13 -6.60 19.74
C PHE A 462 -25.17 -7.28 20.66
N PRO A 463 -24.76 -7.99 21.72
CA PRO A 463 -25.68 -8.72 22.58
C PRO A 463 -26.50 -7.73 23.41
N PRO A 464 -27.84 -7.87 23.47
CA PRO A 464 -28.70 -6.90 24.14
C PRO A 464 -28.67 -7.00 25.68
N ASN A 465 -28.48 -8.21 26.22
CA ASN A 465 -28.60 -8.47 27.66
C ASN A 465 -27.54 -7.75 28.52
N PRO A 466 -26.24 -7.74 28.17
CA PRO A 466 -25.22 -7.06 28.97
C PRO A 466 -25.51 -5.56 29.11
N PHE A 467 -25.95 -4.92 28.02
CA PHE A 467 -26.30 -3.50 28.04
C PHE A 467 -27.58 -3.24 28.84
N ALA A 468 -28.61 -4.09 28.72
CA ALA A 468 -29.82 -3.94 29.52
C ALA A 468 -29.52 -3.99 31.03
N LYS A 469 -28.65 -4.92 31.46
CA LYS A 469 -28.16 -5.00 32.85
C LYS A 469 -27.35 -3.76 33.25
N PHE A 470 -26.47 -3.28 32.37
CA PHE A 470 -25.77 -2.01 32.58
C PHE A 470 -26.73 -0.84 32.78
N ALA A 471 -27.72 -0.68 31.89
CA ALA A 471 -28.70 0.40 31.94
C ALA A 471 -29.54 0.37 33.23
N GLU A 472 -30.00 -0.82 33.64
CA GLU A 472 -30.76 -1.00 34.89
C GLU A 472 -29.96 -0.54 36.12
N ILE A 473 -28.69 -0.96 36.21
CA ILE A 473 -27.83 -0.65 37.37
C ILE A 473 -27.41 0.83 37.38
N GLN A 474 -27.19 1.43 36.21
CA GLN A 474 -26.91 2.86 36.08
C GLN A 474 -28.17 3.74 36.21
N GLY A 475 -29.36 3.14 36.35
CA GLY A 475 -30.63 3.87 36.50
C GLY A 475 -31.07 4.60 35.22
N ILE A 476 -30.68 4.11 34.04
CA ILE A 476 -31.05 4.71 32.75
C ILE A 476 -32.46 4.26 32.37
N ASP A 477 -33.36 5.22 32.18
CA ASP A 477 -34.75 4.94 31.81
C ASP A 477 -34.83 4.19 30.45
N PRO A 478 -35.71 3.18 30.30
CA PRO A 478 -35.89 2.44 29.04
C PRO A 478 -36.23 3.29 27.81
N SER A 479 -36.77 4.50 28.00
CA SER A 479 -37.01 5.48 26.93
C SER A 479 -35.76 6.24 26.49
N LEU A 480 -34.66 6.13 27.25
CA LEU A 480 -33.40 6.84 27.04
C LEU A 480 -32.30 5.98 26.41
N TYR A 481 -32.59 4.73 26.02
CA TYR A 481 -31.65 3.92 25.26
C TYR A 481 -32.30 3.13 24.12
N ARG A 482 -31.48 2.74 23.14
CA ARG A 482 -31.87 1.82 22.08
C ARG A 482 -30.73 0.88 21.74
N ILE A 483 -31.04 -0.41 21.74
CA ILE A 483 -30.13 -1.47 21.32
C ILE A 483 -30.45 -1.82 19.87
N SER A 484 -29.42 -1.84 19.04
CA SER A 484 -29.45 -2.30 17.66
C SER A 484 -28.53 -3.51 17.50
N ASN A 485 -28.51 -4.11 16.32
CA ASN A 485 -27.59 -5.22 16.02
C ASN A 485 -26.12 -4.80 16.07
N LYS A 486 -25.79 -3.50 15.94
CA LYS A 486 -24.40 -3.00 15.86
C LYS A 486 -23.94 -2.29 17.13
N ASN A 487 -24.87 -1.69 17.88
CA ASN A 487 -24.53 -0.84 19.02
C ASN A 487 -25.67 -0.76 20.03
N ALA A 488 -25.35 -0.30 21.24
CA ALA A 488 -26.31 0.17 22.22
C ALA A 488 -26.07 1.65 22.51
N SER A 489 -27.00 2.49 22.07
CA SER A 489 -26.95 3.96 22.25
C SER A 489 -27.82 4.38 23.42
N PHE A 490 -27.38 5.37 24.19
CA PHE A 490 -28.09 5.82 25.38
C PHE A 490 -27.83 7.28 25.73
N LEU A 491 -28.72 7.82 26.55
CA LEU A 491 -28.70 9.18 27.05
C LEU A 491 -28.67 9.20 28.57
N MET A 492 -27.87 10.11 29.11
CA MET A 492 -27.99 10.53 30.50
C MET A 492 -29.16 11.51 30.61
N SER A 493 -29.90 11.48 31.71
CA SER A 493 -31.10 12.32 31.89
C SER A 493 -30.77 13.82 31.76
N GLU A 494 -29.57 14.20 32.17
CA GLU A 494 -29.05 15.56 32.13
C GLU A 494 -28.87 16.08 30.69
N PHE A 495 -28.62 15.20 29.72
CA PHE A 495 -28.45 15.61 28.32
C PHE A 495 -29.74 16.18 27.74
N ARG A 496 -30.91 15.69 28.22
CA ARG A 496 -32.22 16.22 27.82
C ARG A 496 -32.50 17.62 28.36
N GLU A 497 -31.92 17.97 29.49
CA GLU A 497 -32.06 19.33 30.04
C GLU A 497 -31.24 20.34 29.23
N LEU A 498 -30.07 19.91 28.72
CA LEU A 498 -29.23 20.74 27.85
C LEU A 498 -29.88 21.06 26.49
N GLU A 499 -30.75 20.18 25.98
CA GLU A 499 -31.54 20.46 24.77
C GLU A 499 -32.43 21.70 24.94
N LYS A 500 -32.95 21.97 26.15
CA LYS A 500 -33.74 23.18 26.43
C LYS A 500 -32.89 24.45 26.32
N LYS A 501 -31.59 24.35 26.58
CA LYS A 501 -30.64 25.47 26.60
C LYS A 501 -30.00 25.72 25.23
N PHE A 502 -29.60 24.67 24.52
CA PHE A 502 -28.85 24.77 23.25
C PHE A 502 -29.67 24.38 22.01
N GLY A 503 -30.90 23.90 22.20
CA GLY A 503 -31.77 23.44 21.13
C GLY A 503 -31.48 22.01 20.68
N VAL A 504 -32.35 21.52 19.80
CA VAL A 504 -32.23 20.19 19.17
C VAL A 504 -31.21 20.19 18.03
N THR A 505 -30.87 19.01 17.54
CA THR A 505 -29.99 18.85 16.38
C THR A 505 -30.57 19.46 15.11
N ARG A 506 -29.70 19.98 14.24
CA ARG A 506 -30.04 20.59 12.95
C ARG A 506 -30.47 19.58 11.88
N GLU A 507 -30.28 18.31 12.17
CA GLU A 507 -30.61 17.16 11.33
C GLU A 507 -31.04 15.98 12.21
N LYS A 508 -31.67 14.96 11.61
CA LYS A 508 -31.98 13.73 12.32
C LYS A 508 -30.68 13.09 12.82
N TRP A 509 -30.62 12.86 14.12
CA TRP A 509 -29.44 12.43 14.83
C TRP A 509 -29.80 11.32 15.81
N TRP A 510 -29.29 10.13 15.54
CA TRP A 510 -29.73 8.91 16.22
C TRP A 510 -31.26 8.80 16.22
N TRP A 511 -31.82 8.10 17.21
CA TRP A 511 -33.27 7.94 17.37
C TRP A 511 -33.90 9.04 18.23
N HIS A 512 -33.13 10.03 18.68
CA HIS A 512 -33.49 10.89 19.80
C HIS A 512 -33.13 12.38 19.64
N ASP A 513 -32.36 12.77 18.63
CA ASP A 513 -32.01 14.17 18.28
C ASP A 513 -31.38 14.99 19.43
N SER A 514 -30.56 14.33 20.28
CA SER A 514 -30.01 14.94 21.51
C SER A 514 -28.69 15.66 21.30
N THR A 515 -28.37 16.59 22.19
CA THR A 515 -27.11 17.33 22.22
C THR A 515 -25.90 16.43 22.39
N PHE A 516 -25.98 15.44 23.28
CA PHE A 516 -24.92 14.46 23.51
C PHE A 516 -25.48 13.06 23.36
N THR A 517 -24.64 12.14 22.88
CA THR A 517 -25.01 10.72 22.75
C THR A 517 -23.87 9.85 23.25
N TYR A 518 -24.20 8.88 24.10
CA TYR A 518 -23.32 7.73 24.34
C TYR A 518 -23.71 6.56 23.45
N TRP A 519 -22.72 5.76 23.05
CA TRP A 519 -22.98 4.40 22.60
C TRP A 519 -21.83 3.46 22.90
N PHE A 520 -22.19 2.21 23.16
CA PHE A 520 -21.30 1.06 23.07
C PHE A 520 -21.42 0.43 21.69
N GLU A 521 -20.30 0.08 21.07
CA GLU A 521 -20.27 -0.69 19.83
C GLU A 521 -19.23 -1.79 19.86
N ARG A 522 -19.47 -2.82 19.05
CA ARG A 522 -18.49 -3.87 18.76
C ARG A 522 -17.69 -3.47 17.53
N LEU A 523 -16.38 -3.36 17.67
CA LEU A 523 -15.46 -3.14 16.55
C LEU A 523 -15.17 -4.44 15.80
N ARG A 524 -14.65 -4.35 14.57
CA ARG A 524 -14.38 -5.53 13.71
C ARG A 524 -13.30 -6.45 14.29
N ASP A 525 -12.41 -5.89 15.09
CA ASP A 525 -11.38 -6.60 15.84
C ASP A 525 -11.82 -7.08 17.23
N ASP A 526 -13.14 -7.08 17.48
CA ASP A 526 -13.81 -7.52 18.71
C ASP A 526 -13.54 -6.70 19.97
N ARG A 527 -13.01 -5.50 19.82
CA ARG A 527 -13.00 -4.54 20.92
C ARG A 527 -14.41 -3.97 21.16
N LEU A 528 -14.79 -3.85 22.42
CA LEU A 528 -15.92 -3.06 22.88
C LEU A 528 -15.47 -1.60 23.01
N LYS A 529 -16.14 -0.68 22.32
CA LYS A 529 -15.81 0.75 22.39
C LYS A 529 -16.96 1.55 22.98
N LEU A 530 -16.65 2.39 23.97
CA LEU A 530 -17.55 3.45 24.45
C LEU A 530 -17.20 4.76 23.77
N THR A 531 -18.21 5.44 23.24
CA THR A 531 -18.06 6.78 22.67
C THR A 531 -19.05 7.76 23.28
N LEU A 532 -18.59 8.97 23.62
CA LEU A 532 -19.41 10.15 23.90
C LEU A 532 -19.19 11.16 22.78
N GLU A 533 -20.27 11.62 22.16
CA GLU A 533 -20.21 12.57 21.06
C GLU A 533 -21.18 13.73 21.22
N LEU A 534 -20.69 14.93 20.90
CA LEU A 534 -21.48 16.14 20.71
C LEU A 534 -22.15 16.10 19.33
N GLY A 535 -23.48 16.12 19.34
CA GLY A 535 -24.30 16.04 18.14
C GLY A 535 -24.30 17.31 17.27
N PRO A 536 -24.94 17.24 16.09
CA PRO A 536 -25.00 18.32 15.11
C PRO A 536 -26.03 19.38 15.49
N LEU A 537 -25.69 20.22 16.47
CA LEU A 537 -26.50 21.41 16.79
C LEU A 537 -26.44 22.47 15.69
N GLN A 538 -27.32 23.47 15.77
CA GLN A 538 -27.19 24.69 14.97
C GLN A 538 -25.81 25.33 15.18
N ALA A 539 -25.20 25.83 14.12
CA ALA A 539 -23.78 26.20 14.12
C ALA A 539 -23.42 27.22 15.20
N ASP A 540 -24.29 28.21 15.44
CA ASP A 540 -24.13 29.22 16.48
C ASP A 540 -24.20 28.63 17.89
N GLN A 541 -25.14 27.71 18.14
CA GLN A 541 -25.30 27.06 19.45
C GLN A 541 -24.19 26.05 19.72
N ARG A 542 -23.76 25.33 18.68
CA ARG A 542 -22.64 24.38 18.76
C ARG A 542 -21.34 25.07 19.15
N ILE A 543 -21.03 26.20 18.51
CA ILE A 543 -19.82 26.98 18.82
C ILE A 543 -19.90 27.55 20.23
N LYS A 544 -21.07 28.05 20.67
CA LYS A 544 -21.27 28.50 22.06
C LYS A 544 -21.01 27.39 23.07
N LEU A 545 -21.56 26.20 22.83
CA LEU A 545 -21.38 25.04 23.69
C LEU A 545 -19.91 24.61 23.74
N ILE A 546 -19.23 24.54 22.60
CA ILE A 546 -17.79 24.23 22.54
C ILE A 546 -16.97 25.25 23.33
N ASN A 547 -17.20 26.54 23.14
CA ASN A 547 -16.47 27.58 23.87
C ASN A 547 -16.68 27.47 25.39
N GLN A 548 -17.90 27.14 25.84
CA GLN A 548 -18.18 26.91 27.26
C GLN A 548 -17.44 25.68 27.80
N LEU A 549 -17.44 24.58 27.05
CA LEU A 549 -16.70 23.37 27.43
C LEU A 549 -15.19 23.63 27.48
N GLU A 550 -14.65 24.49 26.60
CA GLU A 550 -13.25 24.92 26.64
C GLU A 550 -12.92 25.77 27.87
N GLU A 551 -13.81 26.71 28.25
CA GLU A 551 -13.67 27.50 29.48
C GLU A 551 -13.66 26.60 30.74
N MET A 552 -14.33 25.44 30.65
CA MET A 552 -14.38 24.42 31.70
C MET A 552 -13.24 23.38 31.60
N GLY A 553 -12.30 23.56 30.67
CA GLY A 553 -11.06 22.77 30.58
C GLY A 553 -11.05 21.63 29.56
N ILE A 554 -12.07 21.48 28.72
CA ILE A 554 -12.11 20.44 27.68
C ILE A 554 -11.43 20.96 26.42
N ALA A 555 -10.44 20.22 25.91
CA ALA A 555 -9.72 20.59 24.70
C ALA A 555 -10.48 20.18 23.43
N PHE A 556 -10.52 21.06 22.43
CA PHE A 556 -11.11 20.80 21.11
C PHE A 556 -10.12 21.02 19.97
N ALA A 557 -10.14 20.15 18.97
CA ALA A 557 -9.40 20.35 17.72
C ALA A 557 -9.95 21.57 16.96
N ALA A 558 -9.09 22.25 16.19
CA ALA A 558 -9.49 23.43 15.40
C ALA A 558 -10.65 23.14 14.44
N GLN A 559 -10.67 21.93 13.86
CA GLN A 559 -11.74 21.49 12.96
C GLN A 559 -13.10 21.36 13.66
N SER A 560 -13.13 20.99 14.95
CA SER A 560 -14.36 20.93 15.74
C SER A 560 -15.05 22.29 15.87
N LYS A 561 -14.34 23.40 15.66
CA LYS A 561 -14.88 24.77 15.78
C LYS A 561 -15.43 25.33 14.46
N LEU A 562 -15.31 24.59 13.35
CA LEU A 562 -15.86 25.03 12.07
C LEU A 562 -17.39 24.96 12.09
N PRO A 563 -18.12 25.97 11.56
CA PRO A 563 -19.58 25.94 11.45
C PRO A 563 -20.12 24.73 10.67
N THR A 564 -19.30 24.20 9.76
CA THR A 564 -19.60 23.03 8.92
C THR A 564 -19.49 21.70 9.67
N SER A 565 -18.75 21.65 10.78
CA SER A 565 -18.55 20.42 11.55
C SER A 565 -19.87 19.89 12.10
N ARG A 566 -20.14 18.61 11.85
CA ARG A 566 -21.40 17.96 12.23
C ARG A 566 -21.34 17.55 13.68
N TYR A 567 -20.44 16.66 14.05
CA TYR A 567 -20.31 16.13 15.40
C TYR A 567 -18.88 16.29 15.92
N THR A 568 -18.70 16.23 17.24
CA THR A 568 -17.37 16.19 17.87
C THR A 568 -17.34 15.09 18.91
N ARG A 569 -16.41 14.16 18.74
CA ARG A 569 -16.15 13.13 19.75
C ARG A 569 -15.45 13.74 20.96
N LEU A 570 -16.02 13.51 22.15
CA LEU A 570 -15.48 14.02 23.42
C LEU A 570 -14.76 12.92 24.22
N PHE A 571 -15.27 11.69 24.14
CA PHE A 571 -14.63 10.52 24.72
C PHE A 571 -14.73 9.35 23.75
N SER A 572 -13.65 8.59 23.62
CA SER A 572 -13.62 7.33 22.88
C SER A 572 -12.59 6.43 23.53
N LYS A 573 -13.01 5.26 24.01
CA LYS A 573 -12.08 4.26 24.52
C LYS A 573 -12.54 2.85 24.14
N PRO A 574 -11.72 2.11 23.37
CA PRO A 574 -11.93 0.69 23.11
C PRO A 574 -11.22 -0.18 24.16
N VAL A 575 -11.77 -1.37 24.41
CA VAL A 575 -11.16 -2.45 25.22
C VAL A 575 -11.42 -3.79 24.55
N PHE A 576 -10.47 -4.72 24.58
CA PHE A 576 -10.67 -6.04 23.99
C PHE A 576 -11.61 -6.91 24.84
N ILE A 577 -12.43 -7.74 24.17
CA ILE A 577 -13.33 -8.71 24.80
C ILE A 577 -12.94 -10.11 24.33
N GLU A 578 -12.65 -11.01 25.28
CA GLU A 578 -12.24 -12.39 24.97
C GLU A 578 -13.38 -13.24 24.42
N ASP A 579 -14.54 -13.21 25.08
CA ASP A 579 -15.72 -13.93 24.63
C ASP A 579 -16.95 -13.02 24.61
N TRP A 580 -17.39 -12.62 23.41
CA TRP A 580 -18.62 -11.83 23.24
C TRP A 580 -19.90 -12.56 23.65
N ASN A 581 -19.84 -13.86 23.96
CA ASN A 581 -20.96 -14.58 24.57
C ASN A 581 -20.89 -14.59 26.11
N ASP A 582 -19.78 -14.16 26.72
CA ASP A 582 -19.68 -13.94 28.16
C ASP A 582 -20.35 -12.59 28.50
N GLU A 583 -21.65 -12.67 28.82
CA GLU A 583 -22.44 -11.50 29.17
C GLU A 583 -21.91 -10.78 30.43
N GLU A 584 -21.23 -11.49 31.34
CA GLU A 584 -20.63 -10.89 32.53
C GLU A 584 -19.32 -10.17 32.21
N GLU A 585 -18.48 -10.69 31.31
CA GLU A 585 -17.30 -9.98 30.80
C GLU A 585 -17.69 -8.64 30.17
N LEU A 586 -18.63 -8.68 29.22
CA LEU A 586 -19.13 -7.49 28.55
C LEU A 586 -19.69 -6.47 29.53
N TYR A 587 -20.53 -6.92 30.47
CA TYR A 587 -21.09 -6.03 31.49
C TYR A 587 -19.98 -5.38 32.35
N ARG A 588 -19.00 -6.14 32.82
CA ARG A 588 -17.88 -5.60 33.62
C ARG A 588 -17.08 -4.56 32.84
N GLU A 589 -16.75 -4.83 31.58
CA GLU A 589 -15.98 -3.90 30.76
C GLU A 589 -16.81 -2.66 30.36
N MET A 590 -18.14 -2.79 30.17
CA MET A 590 -19.02 -1.62 30.01
C MET A 590 -18.99 -0.71 31.24
N VAL A 591 -19.07 -1.29 32.45
CA VAL A 591 -18.97 -0.54 33.71
C VAL A 591 -17.60 0.11 33.84
N ARG A 592 -16.52 -0.61 33.52
CA ARG A 592 -15.15 -0.09 33.57
C ARG A 592 -14.96 1.09 32.61
N LEU A 593 -15.33 0.93 31.33
CA LEU A 593 -15.21 1.98 30.32
C LEU A 593 -16.03 3.21 30.69
N PHE A 594 -17.26 3.03 31.17
CA PHE A 594 -18.08 4.13 31.62
C PHE A 594 -17.47 4.82 32.86
N GLY A 595 -16.91 4.04 33.79
CA GLY A 595 -16.31 4.52 35.03
C GLY A 595 -14.90 5.11 34.91
N GLU A 596 -14.30 5.16 33.71
CA GLU A 596 -12.99 5.79 33.49
C GLU A 596 -12.96 7.24 33.97
N ASP A 597 -11.90 7.61 34.68
CA ASP A 597 -11.75 8.94 35.31
C ASP A 597 -11.99 10.07 34.29
N LYS A 598 -11.37 9.98 33.11
CA LYS A 598 -11.55 10.97 32.04
C LYS A 598 -13.01 11.07 31.56
N ASN A 599 -13.73 9.95 31.49
CA ASN A 599 -15.14 9.96 31.09
C ASN A 599 -16.03 10.55 32.19
N GLN A 600 -15.77 10.21 33.45
CA GLN A 600 -16.52 10.71 34.61
C GLN A 600 -16.28 12.22 34.82
N GLU A 601 -15.04 12.68 34.71
CA GLU A 601 -14.70 14.11 34.75
C GLU A 601 -15.46 14.89 33.66
N LEU A 602 -15.44 14.37 32.42
CA LEU A 602 -16.17 14.97 31.31
C LEU A 602 -17.68 15.02 31.57
N LEU A 603 -18.24 13.93 32.10
CA LEU A 603 -19.66 13.84 32.42
C LEU A 603 -20.05 14.85 33.52
N GLU A 604 -19.23 15.00 34.57
CA GLU A 604 -19.46 15.99 35.62
C GLU A 604 -19.38 17.44 35.11
N ILE A 605 -18.42 17.73 34.21
CA ILE A 605 -18.35 19.04 33.52
C ILE A 605 -19.66 19.30 32.76
N ILE A 606 -20.12 18.34 31.95
CA ILE A 606 -21.35 18.47 31.15
C ILE A 606 -22.58 18.64 32.05
N LYS A 607 -22.68 17.91 33.16
CA LYS A 607 -23.79 18.02 34.13
C LYS A 607 -23.85 19.38 34.83
N SER A 608 -22.71 20.06 34.96
CA SER A 608 -22.64 21.37 35.61
C SER A 608 -23.01 22.55 34.71
N MET A 609 -23.30 22.29 33.43
CA MET A 609 -23.75 23.28 32.44
C MET A 609 -25.24 23.57 32.53
#